data_AF-A0A1H4VDF6-F1
#
_entry.id   AF-A0A1H4VDF6-F1
#
_cell.length_a   1.000
_cell.length_b   1.000
_cell.length_c   1.000
_cell.angle_alpha   90.00
_cell.angle_beta   90.00
_cell.angle_gamma   90.00
#
_symmetry.space_group_name_H-M   'P 1'
#
loop_
_entity.id
_entity.type
_entity.pdbx_description
1 polymer ?
#
loop_
_entity_poly.entity_id
_entity_poly.type
_entity_poly.pdbx_seq_one_letter_code
_entity_poly.pdbx_strand_id
1 'polypeptide(L)'
;MSVNLGKGQQVSPSKSDGSALTSVRMGLGWQAAPRKGFLARLTGGGTYTAQIMAKLYRAGGGRQLKAIGEPAAGRTFQDLLPVVAAHL
;
A
#
# COMPACT_ATOMS: atom_id res chain seq x y z
N MET A 1 -1.53 -16.29 13.48
CA MET A 1 -2.15 -15.03 13.94
C MET A 1 -2.31 -14.11 12.74
N SER A 2 -3.47 -13.48 12.57
CA SER A 2 -3.69 -12.39 11.62
C SER A 2 -3.63 -11.06 12.36
N VAL A 3 -3.08 -10.02 11.70
CA VAL A 3 -3.03 -8.66 12.22
C VAL A 3 -3.76 -7.77 11.21
N ASN A 4 -4.82 -7.09 11.65
CA ASN A 4 -5.54 -6.12 10.83
C ASN A 4 -5.00 -4.71 11.10
N LEU A 5 -4.76 -3.94 10.05
CA LEU A 5 -4.21 -2.58 10.14
C LEU A 5 -5.16 -1.58 9.49
N GLY A 6 -5.50 -0.51 10.21
CA GLY A 6 -6.18 0.65 9.65
C GLY A 6 -5.21 1.60 8.93
N LYS A 7 -5.74 2.54 8.13
CA LYS A 7 -4.92 3.58 7.47
C LYS A 7 -4.06 4.31 8.50
N GLY A 8 -2.75 4.42 8.22
CA GLY A 8 -1.77 5.08 9.09
C GLY A 8 -1.26 4.22 10.25
N GLN A 9 -1.88 3.07 10.55
CA GLN A 9 -1.40 2.19 11.61
C GLN A 9 -0.07 1.52 11.26
N GLN A 10 0.70 1.27 12.31
CA GLN A 10 2.04 0.72 12.23
C GLN A 10 2.14 -0.50 13.13
N VAL A 11 2.86 -1.51 12.66
CA VAL A 11 3.20 -2.69 13.46
C VAL A 11 4.67 -3.02 13.28
N SER A 12 5.31 -3.41 14.37
CA SER A 12 6.63 -4.04 14.34
C SER A 12 6.41 -5.54 14.18
N PRO A 13 6.65 -6.13 12.99
CA PRO A 13 6.50 -7.56 12.85
C PRO A 13 7.68 -8.23 13.57
N SER A 14 7.40 -9.21 14.42
CA SER A 14 8.39 -10.05 15.10
C SER A 14 8.01 -11.51 14.93
N LYS A 15 9.01 -12.39 14.91
CA LYS A 15 8.75 -13.82 15.01
C LYS A 15 8.58 -14.18 16.48
N SER A 16 7.71 -15.14 16.76
CA SER A 16 7.46 -15.64 18.12
C SER A 16 8.71 -16.25 18.78
N ASP A 17 9.69 -16.66 17.98
CA ASP A 17 10.97 -17.22 18.41
C ASP A 17 12.06 -16.16 18.68
N GLY A 18 11.75 -14.87 18.53
CA GLY A 18 12.70 -13.76 18.71
C GLY A 18 13.75 -13.63 17.61
N SER A 19 13.76 -14.51 16.60
CA SER A 19 14.71 -14.46 15.49
C SER A 19 14.40 -13.31 14.54
N ALA A 20 15.44 -12.78 13.89
CA ALA A 20 15.25 -11.71 12.92
C ALA A 20 14.35 -12.16 11.75
N LEU A 21 13.43 -11.30 11.34
CA LEU A 21 12.72 -11.47 10.08
C LEU A 21 13.72 -11.32 8.94
N THR A 22 13.85 -12.35 8.11
CA THR A 22 14.76 -12.38 6.95
C THR A 22 13.98 -12.14 5.67
N SER A 23 12.88 -12.85 5.45
CA SER A 23 11.99 -12.68 4.30
C SER A 23 10.65 -12.06 4.70
N VAL A 24 10.12 -11.14 3.87
CA VAL A 24 8.71 -10.69 3.94
C VAL A 24 8.06 -11.00 2.59
N ARG A 25 6.89 -11.66 2.62
CA ARG A 25 6.03 -11.82 1.45
C ARG A 25 4.79 -10.95 1.68
N MET A 26 4.49 -10.07 0.73
CA MET A 26 3.29 -9.23 0.80
C MET A 26 2.38 -9.60 -0.36
N GLY A 27 1.14 -9.98 -0.04
CA GLY A 27 0.08 -10.11 -1.02
C GLY A 27 -0.67 -8.78 -1.12
N LEU A 28 -0.78 -8.23 -2.32
CA LEU A 28 -1.59 -7.05 -2.59
C LEU A 28 -2.86 -7.50 -3.33
N GLY A 29 -4.00 -7.40 -2.66
CA GLY A 29 -5.31 -7.56 -3.30
C GLY A 29 -5.83 -6.20 -3.74
N TRP A 30 -6.17 -6.07 -5.01
CA TRP A 30 -6.87 -4.89 -5.53
C TRP A 30 -8.03 -5.35 -6.40
N GLN A 31 -9.18 -4.70 -6.24
CA GLN A 31 -10.31 -4.84 -7.14
C GLN A 31 -10.50 -3.50 -7.83
N ALA A 32 -10.34 -3.46 -9.15
CA ALA A 32 -10.61 -2.26 -9.93
C ALA A 32 -12.08 -1.84 -9.74
N ALA A 33 -12.32 -0.57 -9.41
CA ALA A 33 -13.67 -0.06 -9.34
C ALA A 33 -14.35 -0.25 -10.71
N PRO A 34 -15.58 -0.82 -10.77
CA PRO A 34 -16.25 -1.12 -12.02
C PRO A 34 -16.48 0.17 -12.83
N ARG A 35 -15.88 0.24 -14.03
CA ARG A 35 -16.07 1.34 -14.97
C ARG A 35 -17.38 1.11 -15.73
N LYS A 36 -18.52 1.57 -15.21
CA LYS A 36 -19.82 1.39 -15.89
C LYS A 36 -20.31 2.66 -16.59
N GLY A 37 -20.49 2.56 -17.90
CA GLY A 37 -21.26 3.50 -18.72
C GLY A 37 -20.47 4.67 -19.34
N PHE A 38 -21.05 5.24 -20.40
CA PHE A 38 -20.54 6.43 -21.09
C PHE A 38 -20.51 7.67 -20.17
N LEU A 39 -21.48 7.80 -19.27
CA LEU A 39 -21.56 8.89 -18.29
C LEU A 39 -20.42 8.86 -17.26
N ALA A 40 -19.95 7.69 -16.81
CA ALA A 40 -18.81 7.60 -15.88
C ALA A 40 -17.48 8.11 -16.49
N ARG A 41 -17.38 8.16 -17.83
CA ARG A 41 -16.25 8.80 -18.53
C ARG A 41 -16.38 10.33 -18.55
N LEU A 42 -17.60 10.86 -18.45
CA LEU A 42 -17.91 12.29 -18.52
C LEU A 42 -17.97 12.95 -17.13
N THR A 43 -18.39 12.22 -16.10
CA THR A 43 -18.62 12.78 -14.74
C THR A 43 -17.46 12.59 -13.77
N GLY A 44 -16.25 12.29 -14.25
CA GLY A 44 -15.06 12.28 -13.40
C GLY A 44 -15.07 11.15 -12.37
N GLY A 45 -15.39 9.92 -12.78
CA GLY A 45 -14.98 8.74 -12.00
C GLY A 45 -13.46 8.83 -11.81
N GLY A 46 -13.02 9.16 -10.59
CA GLY A 46 -11.68 9.68 -10.31
C GLY A 46 -10.56 8.90 -11.00
N THR A 47 -9.53 9.61 -11.45
CA THR A 47 -8.39 9.09 -12.22
C THR A 47 -7.44 8.20 -11.42
N TYR A 48 -7.88 7.66 -10.27
CA TYR A 48 -7.08 6.79 -9.43
C TYR A 48 -7.02 5.40 -10.05
N THR A 49 -5.91 5.11 -10.73
CA THR A 49 -5.63 3.81 -11.34
C THR A 49 -4.76 2.93 -10.44
N ALA A 50 -4.30 3.45 -9.31
CA ALA A 50 -3.44 2.76 -8.35
C ALA A 50 -3.77 3.19 -6.90
N GLN A 51 -3.28 2.42 -5.93
CA GLN A 51 -3.32 2.76 -4.51
C GLN A 51 -2.02 2.32 -3.83
N ILE A 52 -1.40 3.20 -3.06
CA ILE A 52 -0.24 2.86 -2.22
C ILE A 52 -0.78 2.25 -0.93
N MET A 53 -0.55 0.95 -0.74
CA MET A 53 -1.19 0.19 0.33
C MET A 53 -0.41 0.23 1.64
N ALA A 54 0.89 -0.04 1.61
CA ALA A 54 1.72 -0.10 2.81
C ALA A 54 3.20 0.15 2.49
N LYS A 55 3.99 0.49 3.51
CA LYS A 55 5.45 0.54 3.45
C LYS A 55 6.08 -0.33 4.52
N LEU A 56 7.14 -1.05 4.16
CA LEU A 56 8.01 -1.79 5.08
C LEU A 56 9.38 -1.12 5.11
N TYR A 57 9.83 -0.73 6.28
CA TYR A 57 11.12 -0.06 6.47
C TYR A 57 11.80 -0.54 7.75
N ARG A 58 13.06 -0.16 7.94
CA ARG A 58 13.82 -0.46 9.16
C ARG A 58 13.77 0.75 10.08
N ALA A 59 13.44 0.54 11.35
CA ALA A 59 13.48 1.57 12.38
C ALA A 59 13.81 0.95 13.75
N GLY A 60 14.65 1.61 14.54
CA GLY A 60 14.99 1.19 15.90
C GLY A 60 15.53 -0.24 16.01
N GLY A 61 16.30 -0.71 15.03
CA GLY A 61 16.83 -2.09 14.98
C GLY A 61 15.86 -3.14 14.44
N GLY A 62 14.56 -2.84 14.36
CA GLY A 62 13.51 -3.73 13.86
C GLY A 62 13.02 -3.40 12.46
N ARG A 63 12.12 -4.26 11.94
CA ARG A 63 11.32 -3.94 10.75
C ARG A 63 10.01 -3.30 11.23
N GLN A 64 9.53 -2.29 10.50
CA GLN A 64 8.24 -1.64 10.74
C GLN A 64 7.42 -1.69 9.46
N LEU A 65 6.15 -2.06 9.58
CA LEU A 65 5.18 -2.04 8.51
C LEU A 65 4.13 -0.97 8.83
N LYS A 66 3.94 -0.01 7.92
CA LYS A 66 2.91 1.04 8.02
C LYS A 66 1.89 0.88 6.90
N ALA A 67 0.60 0.87 7.25
CA ALA A 67 -0.48 0.94 6.28
C ALA A 67 -0.68 2.39 5.80
N ILE A 68 -0.76 2.60 4.48
CA ILE A 68 -0.86 3.92 3.83
C ILE A 68 -2.25 4.13 3.23
N GLY A 69 -2.74 3.21 2.39
CA GLY A 69 -4.05 3.31 1.74
C GLY A 69 -4.28 4.65 1.00
N GLU A 70 -3.29 5.16 0.27
CA GLU A 70 -3.36 6.44 -0.44
C GLU A 70 -3.67 6.24 -1.93
N PRO A 71 -4.76 6.83 -2.47
CA PRO A 71 -5.06 6.75 -3.90
C PRO A 71 -3.98 7.42 -4.76
N ALA A 72 -3.63 6.80 -5.89
CA ALA A 72 -2.65 7.33 -6.83
C ALA A 72 -3.14 7.18 -8.29
N ALA A 73 -2.66 8.06 -9.16
CA ALA A 73 -2.94 8.03 -10.60
C ALA A 73 -1.65 7.71 -11.34
N GLY A 74 -1.67 6.65 -12.16
CA GLY A 74 -0.49 6.15 -12.86
C GLY A 74 -0.71 4.76 -13.43
N ARG A 75 -0.15 4.48 -14.61
CA ARG A 75 -0.23 3.16 -15.26
C ARG A 75 1.03 2.34 -15.05
N THR A 76 2.16 3.02 -14.82
CA THR A 76 3.47 2.42 -14.63
C THR A 76 4.01 2.75 -13.25
N PHE A 77 5.04 2.02 -12.82
CA PHE A 77 5.73 2.31 -11.57
C PHE A 77 6.33 3.73 -11.55
N GLN A 78 6.84 4.18 -12.70
CA GLN A 78 7.44 5.50 -12.88
C GLN A 78 6.42 6.62 -12.64
N ASP A 79 5.17 6.43 -13.06
CA ASP A 79 4.08 7.38 -12.77
C ASP A 79 3.78 7.48 -11.27
N LEU A 80 3.99 6.37 -10.55
CA LEU A 80 3.74 6.29 -9.11
C LEU A 80 4.92 6.74 -8.26
N LEU A 81 6.13 6.87 -8.82
CA LEU A 81 7.34 7.26 -8.10
C LEU A 81 7.18 8.55 -7.28
N PRO A 82 6.59 9.65 -7.79
CA PRO A 82 6.43 10.87 -7.00
C PRO A 82 5.58 10.65 -5.74
N VAL A 83 4.52 9.84 -5.84
CA VAL A 83 3.62 9.54 -4.73
C VAL A 83 4.28 8.55 -3.76
N VAL A 84 5.00 7.55 -4.28
CA VAL A 84 5.79 6.61 -3.45
C VAL A 84 6.88 7.36 -2.70
N ALA A 85 7.56 8.31 -3.34
CA ALA A 85 8.64 9.10 -2.76
C ALA A 85 8.17 9.93 -1.56
N ALA A 86 6.92 10.41 -1.56
CA ALA A 86 6.32 11.10 -0.41
C ALA A 86 6.18 10.21 0.84
N HIS A 87 6.32 8.88 0.69
CA HIS A 87 6.20 7.92 1.77
C HIS A 87 7.50 7.19 2.12
N LEU A 88 8.60 7.43 1.41
CA LEU A 88 9.91 6.86 1.78
C LEU A 88 10.36 7.45 3.12
#